data_AF-A0A1X7SDP3-F1
#
_entry.id   AF-A0A1X7SDP3-F1
#
_cell.length_a   1.000
_cell.length_b   1.000
_cell.length_c   1.000
_cell.angle_alpha   90.00
_cell.angle_beta   90.00
_cell.angle_gamma   90.00
#
_symmetry.space_group_name_H-M   'P 1'
#
loop_
_entity.id
_entity.type
_entity.pdbx_description
1 polymer ?
#
loop_
_entity_poly.entity_id
_entity_poly.type
_entity_poly.pdbx_seq_one_letter_code
_entity_poly.pdbx_strand_id
1 'polypeptide(L)'
;MSNKVLMSVYNRMVEVMDTLAQLLGTQALTDMTVLKLSGLGIFPFFVENISSLQLSALKLVRTIFSRYEKHRDLIIEDIFASLGRLPTTKRNLRNFRY
;
A
#
# COMPACT_ATOMS: atom_id res chain seq x y z
N MET A 1 22.13 4.48 15.18
CA MET A 1 20.68 4.67 15.38
C MET A 1 20.09 3.32 15.78
N SER A 2 19.51 3.20 16.99
CA SER A 2 19.12 1.90 17.57
C SER A 2 18.06 1.19 16.71
N ASN A 3 18.28 -0.07 16.36
CA ASN A 3 17.36 -0.93 15.58
C ASN A 3 15.92 -0.89 16.14
N LYS A 4 15.79 -0.72 17.46
CA LYS A 4 14.49 -0.56 18.14
C LYS A 4 13.71 0.69 17.68
N VAL A 5 14.38 1.81 17.42
CA VAL A 5 13.74 3.04 16.92
C VAL A 5 13.25 2.82 15.49
N LEU A 6 14.05 2.17 14.65
CA LEU A 6 13.66 1.85 13.27
C LEU A 6 12.41 0.96 13.24
N MET A 7 12.38 -0.11 14.05
CA MET A 7 11.21 -0.98 14.15
C MET A 7 9.98 -0.27 14.71
N SER A 8 10.16 0.66 15.66
CA SER A 8 9.07 1.49 16.17
C SER A 8 8.47 2.38 15.07
N VAL A 9 9.30 3.05 14.27
CA VAL A 9 8.86 3.87 13.13
C VAL A 9 8.16 3.00 12.08
N TYR A 10 8.72 1.84 11.75
CA TYR A 10 8.12 0.90 10.81
C TYR A 10 6.71 0.47 11.26
N ASN A 11 6.55 0.06 12.51
CA ASN A 11 5.23 -0.33 13.05
C ASN A 11 4.25 0.84 13.03
N ARG A 12 4.72 2.06 13.34
CA ARG A 12 3.87 3.25 13.26
C ARG A 12 3.43 3.56 11.82
N MET A 13 4.28 3.32 10.82
CA MET A 13 3.87 3.46 9.42
C MET A 13 2.79 2.45 9.02
N VAL A 14 2.90 1.20 9.50
CA VAL A 14 1.85 0.19 9.31
C VAL A 14 0.52 0.66 9.91
N GLU A 15 0.53 1.13 11.16
CA GLU A 15 -0.67 1.66 11.83
C GLU A 15 -1.29 2.85 11.08
N VAL A 16 -0.47 3.75 10.55
CA VAL A 16 -0.94 4.90 9.76
C VAL A 16 -1.62 4.44 8.47
N MET A 17 -1.07 3.47 7.76
CA MET A 17 -1.69 2.90 6.55
C MET A 17 -3.05 2.26 6.85
N ASP A 18 -3.14 1.47 7.93
CA ASP A 18 -4.41 0.85 8.36
C ASP A 18 -5.45 1.92 8.74
N THR A 19 -5.03 2.97 9.44
CA THR A 19 -5.92 4.07 9.86
C THR A 19 -6.41 4.89 8.65
N LEU A 20 -5.55 5.13 7.66
CA LEU A 20 -5.95 5.77 6.40
C LEU A 20 -6.97 4.94 5.64
N ALA A 21 -6.79 3.61 5.60
CA ALA A 21 -7.75 2.70 4.99
C ALA A 21 -9.11 2.77 5.72
N GLN A 22 -9.13 2.81 7.05
CA GLN A 22 -10.36 2.99 7.82
C GLN A 22 -11.03 4.35 7.55
N LEU A 23 -10.26 5.43 7.53
CA LEU A 23 -10.78 6.78 7.24
C LEU A 23 -11.46 6.83 5.87
N LEU A 24 -10.80 6.32 4.84
CA LEU A 24 -11.36 6.21 3.49
C LEU A 24 -12.58 5.28 3.43
N GLY A 25 -12.66 4.29 4.33
CA GLY A 25 -13.81 3.39 4.48
C GLY A 25 -15.03 4.08 5.09
N THR A 26 -14.81 5.08 5.95
CA THR A 26 -15.87 5.79 6.68
C THR A 26 -16.33 7.05 5.94
N GLN A 27 -15.39 7.91 5.53
CA GLN A 27 -15.69 9.23 4.96
C GLN A 27 -15.25 9.33 3.50
N ALA A 28 -16.08 9.96 2.66
CA ALA A 28 -15.70 10.31 1.30
C ALA A 28 -14.70 11.48 1.33
N LEU A 29 -13.57 11.30 0.63
CA LEU A 29 -12.52 12.30 0.49
C LEU A 29 -12.50 12.86 -0.94
N THR A 30 -11.77 13.95 -1.14
CA THR A 30 -11.60 14.57 -2.47
C THR A 30 -10.77 13.69 -3.40
N ASP A 31 -11.04 13.75 -4.71
CA ASP A 31 -10.35 12.95 -5.72
C ASP A 31 -8.82 13.08 -5.63
N MET A 32 -8.30 14.30 -5.49
CA MET A 32 -6.86 14.53 -5.34
C MET A 32 -6.26 13.81 -4.13
N THR A 33 -7.02 13.68 -3.04
CA THR A 33 -6.57 12.95 -1.84
C THR A 33 -6.57 11.45 -2.09
N VAL A 34 -7.62 10.93 -2.72
CA VAL A 34 -7.75 9.51 -3.09
C VAL A 34 -6.62 9.08 -4.02
N LEU A 35 -6.30 9.90 -5.03
CA LEU A 35 -5.21 9.66 -5.97
C LEU A 35 -3.84 9.59 -5.27
N LYS A 36 -3.55 10.54 -4.37
CA LYS A 36 -2.30 10.52 -3.59
C LYS A 36 -2.21 9.28 -2.68
N LEU A 37 -3.32 8.90 -2.05
CA LEU A 37 -3.38 7.71 -1.18
C LEU A 37 -3.24 6.41 -1.97
N SER A 38 -3.77 6.36 -3.20
CA SER A 38 -3.57 5.22 -4.09
C SER A 38 -2.09 4.99 -4.41
N GLY A 39 -1.36 6.03 -4.80
CA GLY A 39 0.09 5.93 -5.03
C GLY A 39 0.86 5.47 -3.78
N LEU A 40 0.52 6.02 -2.61
CA LEU A 40 1.10 5.59 -1.33
C LEU A 40 0.85 4.12 -1.00
N GLY A 41 -0.30 3.57 -1.39
CA GLY A 41 -0.64 2.16 -1.22
C GLY A 41 0.11 1.23 -2.19
N ILE A 42 0.58 1.73 -3.33
CA ILE A 42 1.27 0.93 -4.35
C ILE A 42 2.79 0.85 -4.08
N PHE A 43 3.42 1.94 -3.60
CA PHE A 43 4.89 1.98 -3.40
C PHE A 43 5.49 0.85 -2.56
N PRO A 44 4.87 0.37 -1.45
CA PRO A 44 5.45 -0.70 -0.64
C PRO A 44 5.68 -2.02 -1.39
N PHE A 45 5.02 -2.27 -2.51
CA PHE A 45 5.16 -3.53 -3.25
C PHE A 45 6.49 -3.67 -4.01
N PHE A 46 7.25 -2.58 -4.18
CA PHE A 46 8.57 -2.61 -4.85
C PHE A 46 9.75 -2.81 -3.90
N VAL A 47 9.48 -2.99 -2.60
CA VAL A 47 10.52 -3.11 -1.58
C VAL A 47 10.44 -4.48 -0.94
N GLU A 48 11.58 -5.17 -0.84
CA GLU A 48 11.66 -6.47 -0.20
C GLU A 48 11.64 -6.37 1.34
N ASN A 49 11.25 -7.44 2.02
CA ASN A 49 11.32 -7.60 3.49
C ASN A 49 10.44 -6.64 4.33
N ILE A 50 9.36 -6.10 3.76
CA ILE A 50 8.40 -5.22 4.46
C ILE A 50 6.95 -5.74 4.42
N SER A 51 6.77 -7.04 4.60
CA SER A 51 5.49 -7.74 4.37
C SER A 51 4.30 -7.16 5.15
N SER A 52 4.50 -6.72 6.40
CA SER A 52 3.41 -6.12 7.20
C SER A 52 2.93 -4.80 6.62
N LEU A 53 3.86 -3.96 6.14
CA LEU A 53 3.53 -2.70 5.48
C LEU A 53 2.84 -2.95 4.13
N GLN A 54 3.32 -3.93 3.36
CA GLN A 54 2.67 -4.36 2.11
C GLN A 54 1.23 -4.83 2.34
N LEU A 55 0.98 -5.61 3.39
CA LEU A 55 -0.36 -6.06 3.74
C LEU A 55 -1.28 -4.89 4.11
N SER A 56 -0.79 -3.93 4.91
CA SER A 56 -1.55 -2.74 5.28
C SER A 56 -1.84 -1.84 4.07
N ALA A 57 -0.85 -1.68 3.19
CA ALA A 57 -0.99 -0.97 1.93
C ALA A 57 -2.01 -1.63 0.99
N LEU A 58 -2.05 -2.97 0.93
CA LEU A 58 -3.07 -3.69 0.18
C LEU A 58 -4.49 -3.38 0.67
N LYS A 59 -4.70 -3.29 2.00
CA LYS A 59 -6.00 -2.91 2.56
C LYS A 59 -6.38 -1.49 2.13
N LEU A 60 -5.44 -0.55 2.13
CA LEU A 60 -5.66 0.82 1.65
C LEU A 60 -6.09 0.83 0.18
N VAL A 61 -5.32 0.19 -0.71
CA VAL A 61 -5.64 0.10 -2.15
C VAL A 61 -7.00 -0.57 -2.36
N ARG A 62 -7.28 -1.67 -1.65
CA ARG A 62 -8.57 -2.37 -1.71
C ARG A 62 -9.74 -1.47 -1.32
N THR A 63 -9.62 -0.70 -0.23
CA THR A 63 -10.69 0.21 0.21
C THR A 63 -10.93 1.33 -0.79
N ILE A 64 -9.87 1.86 -1.41
CA ILE A 64 -10.02 2.85 -2.48
C ILE A 64 -10.74 2.22 -3.68
N PHE A 65 -10.26 1.06 -4.13
CA PHE A 65 -10.82 0.37 -5.30
C PHE A 65 -12.30 -0.01 -5.11
N SER A 66 -12.70 -0.38 -3.89
CA SER A 66 -14.10 -0.73 -3.60
C SER A 66 -15.02 0.49 -3.58
N ARG A 67 -14.59 1.64 -3.03
CA ARG A 67 -15.44 2.83 -2.87
C ARG A 67 -15.42 3.81 -4.03
N TYR A 68 -14.31 3.91 -4.77
CA TYR A 68 -14.11 4.96 -5.75
C TYR A 68 -14.03 4.40 -7.17
N GLU A 69 -15.20 4.11 -7.75
CA GLU A 69 -15.29 3.41 -9.04
C GLU A 69 -14.58 4.13 -10.18
N LYS A 70 -14.65 5.47 -10.20
CA LYS A 70 -14.03 6.31 -11.23
C LYS A 70 -12.50 6.26 -11.23
N HIS A 71 -11.88 5.84 -10.12
CA HIS A 71 -10.43 5.78 -9.96
C HIS A 71 -9.88 4.37 -10.23
N ARG A 72 -10.73 3.37 -10.50
CA ARG A 72 -10.31 1.97 -10.68
C ARG A 72 -9.36 1.78 -11.86
N ASP A 73 -9.66 2.38 -13.00
CA ASP A 73 -8.84 2.25 -14.21
C ASP A 73 -7.44 2.80 -13.99
N LEU A 74 -7.34 3.99 -13.38
CA LEU A 74 -6.06 4.59 -13.03
C LEU A 74 -5.27 3.74 -12.03
N ILE A 75 -5.92 3.18 -11.00
CA ILE A 75 -5.25 2.29 -10.04
C ILE A 75 -4.66 1.07 -10.75
N ILE A 76 -5.39 0.50 -11.69
CA ILE A 76 -4.95 -0.66 -12.48
C ILE A 76 -3.77 -0.26 -13.38
N GLU A 77 -3.85 0.88 -14.05
CA GLU A 77 -2.74 1.43 -14.85
C GLU A 77 -1.48 1.63 -14.00
N ASP A 78 -1.61 2.24 -12.82
CA ASP A 78 -0.50 2.46 -11.90
C ASP A 78 0.11 1.14 -11.41
N ILE A 79 -0.71 0.12 -11.14
CA ILE A 79 -0.24 -1.23 -10.80
C ILE A 79 0.50 -1.85 -11.99
N PHE A 80 -0.01 -1.74 -13.22
CA PHE A 80 0.65 -2.28 -14.41
C PHE A 80 1.98 -1.59 -14.71
N ALA A 81 2.01 -0.25 -14.67
CA ALA A 81 3.22 0.54 -14.86
C ALA A 81 4.30 0.18 -13.82
N SER A 82 3.84 -0.21 -12.65
CA SER A 82 4.65 -0.62 -11.51
C SER A 82 5.23 -2.04 -11.60
N LEU A 83 4.64 -2.94 -12.38
CA LEU A 83 5.09 -4.35 -12.46
C LEU A 83 6.55 -4.47 -12.91
N GLY A 84 7.02 -3.56 -13.77
CA GLY A 84 8.42 -3.54 -14.21
C GLY A 84 9.44 -3.24 -13.10
N ARG A 85 8.97 -2.75 -11.94
CA ARG A 85 9.80 -2.42 -10.76
C ARG A 85 9.76 -3.50 -9.69
N LEU A 86 9.06 -4.61 -9.92
CA LEU A 86 8.99 -5.70 -8.96
C LEU A 86 10.38 -6.34 -8.77
N PRO A 87 10.71 -6.76 -7.53
CA PRO A 87 11.93 -7.51 -7.29
C PRO A 87 11.93 -8.82 -8.10
N THR A 88 12.98 -9.02 -8.90
CA THR A 88 13.16 -10.24 -9.72
C THR A 88 13.96 -11.33 -8.99
N THR A 89 14.40 -11.04 -7.75
CA THR A 89 15.16 -11.95 -6.91
C THR A 89 14.35 -13.20 -6.57
N LYS A 90 14.81 -14.38 -6.99
CA LYS A 90 14.09 -15.66 -6.74
C LYS A 90 13.87 -15.97 -5.23
N ARG A 91 14.70 -15.40 -4.35
CA ARG A 91 14.59 -15.54 -2.89
C ARG A 91 13.53 -14.57 -2.38
N ASN A 92 12.52 -15.06 -1.65
CA ASN A 92 11.39 -14.28 -1.11
C ASN A 92 10.36 -13.77 -2.15
N LEU A 93 10.26 -14.41 -3.33
CA LEU A 93 9.28 -14.02 -4.35
C LEU A 93 7.81 -14.31 -3.94
N ARG A 94 7.59 -15.24 -3.00
CA ARG A 94 6.27 -15.65 -2.50
C ARG A 94 6.23 -15.55 -0.97
N ASN A 95 5.99 -14.36 -0.46
CA ASN A 95 5.91 -14.12 0.99
C ASN A 95 4.49 -14.09 1.53
N PHE A 96 3.48 -13.94 0.67
CA PHE A 96 2.08 -14.05 1.07
C PHE A 96 1.73 -15.53 1.33
N ARG A 97 1.16 -15.81 2.50
CA ARG A 97 0.70 -17.15 2.88
C ARG A 97 -0.82 -17.20 2.74
N TYR A 98 -1.32 -18.22 2.04
CA TYR A 98 -2.74 -18.52 1.88
C TYR A 98 -3.38 -18.95 3.19
#